data_AF-W1U6D1-F1
#
_entry.id   AF-W1U6D1-F1
#
_cell.length_a   1.000
_cell.length_b   1.000
_cell.length_c   1.000
_cell.angle_alpha   90.00
_cell.angle_beta   90.00
_cell.angle_gamma   90.00
#
_symmetry.space_group_name_H-M   'P 1'
#
loop_
_entity.id
_entity.type
_entity.pdbx_description
1 polymer ?
#
loop_
_entity_poly.entity_id
_entity_poly.type
_entity_poly.pdbx_seq_one_letter_code
_entity_poly.pdbx_strand_id
1 'polypeptide(L)' 'MADSFHFSVNIISRGKGKSAVASAAYISGEKIKNEWDGVTHDYTRK' A
#
# COMPACT_ATOMS: atom_id res chain seq x y z
N MET A 1 -6.39 4.34 31.79
CA MET A 1 -6.73 5.45 30.87
C MET A 1 -5.70 5.39 29.75
N ALA A 2 -6.11 5.26 28.50
CA ALA A 2 -5.17 5.23 27.38
C ALA A 2 -4.82 6.68 27.02
N ASP A 3 -3.59 7.11 27.30
CA ASP A 3 -3.13 8.49 27.17
C ASP A 3 -2.80 8.92 25.72
N SER A 4 -3.23 8.16 24.71
CA SER A 4 -3.31 8.64 23.32
C SER A 4 -3.96 7.61 22.38
N PHE A 5 -4.78 8.13 21.45
CA PHE A 5 -5.27 7.40 20.28
C PHE A 5 -4.73 8.10 19.04
N HIS A 6 -4.09 7.36 18.14
CA HIS A 6 -3.57 7.90 16.87
C HIS A 6 -4.24 7.20 15.70
N PHE A 7 -4.94 7.98 14.87
CA PHE A 7 -5.59 7.52 13.65
C PHE A 7 -5.26 8.49 12.51
N SER A 8 -4.76 7.97 11.40
CA SER A 8 -4.43 8.76 10.22
C SER A 8 -5.06 8.16 8.97
N VAL A 9 -5.65 9.03 8.15
CA VAL A 9 -6.23 8.66 6.84
C VAL A 9 -5.55 9.52 5.79
N ASN A 10 -4.99 8.85 4.79
CA ASN A 10 -4.31 9.51 3.68
C ASN A 10 -4.92 9.06 2.35
N ILE A 11 -5.28 10.03 1.51
CA ILE A 11 -5.76 9.74 0.16
C ILE A 11 -4.55 9.40 -0.71
N ILE A 12 -4.58 8.21 -1.32
CA ILE A 12 -3.63 7.79 -2.33
C ILE A 12 -4.20 8.06 -3.72
N SER A 13 -3.37 8.53 -4.65
CA SER A 13 -3.77 8.81 -6.03
C SER A 13 -2.59 8.54 -6.97
N ARG A 14 -2.92 7.98 -8.16
CA ARG A 14 -1.95 7.72 -9.22
C ARG A 14 -1.25 8.97 -9.73
N GLY A 15 -1.96 10.11 -9.78
CA GLY A 15 -1.37 11.40 -10.18
C GLY A 15 -0.24 11.87 -9.25
N LYS A 16 -0.15 11.31 -8.04
CA LYS A 16 0.93 11.56 -7.07
C LYS A 16 1.99 10.44 -7.07
N GLY A 17 2.00 9.58 -8.09
CA GLY A 17 2.93 8.45 -8.19
C GLY A 17 2.65 7.30 -7.22
N LYS A 18 1.46 7.26 -6.59
CA LYS A 18 1.08 6.19 -5.65
C LYS A 18 0.21 5.13 -6.33
N SER A 19 0.34 3.87 -5.92
CA SER A 19 -0.44 2.75 -6.44
C SER A 19 -1.20 2.05 -5.32
N ALA A 20 -2.51 1.86 -5.52
CA ALA A 20 -3.34 1.10 -4.58
C ALA A 20 -2.89 -0.36 -4.48
N VAL A 21 -2.48 -0.96 -5.61
CA VAL A 21 -1.97 -2.33 -5.66
C VAL A 21 -0.64 -2.45 -4.92
N ALA A 22 0.26 -1.47 -5.07
CA ALA A 22 1.52 -1.44 -4.32
C ALA A 22 1.27 -1.32 -2.81
N SER A 23 0.34 -0.45 -2.40
CA SER A 23 -0.05 -0.32 -0.99
C SER A 23 -0.68 -1.59 -0.44
N ALA A 24 -1.56 -2.25 -1.20
CA ALA A 24 -2.17 -3.52 -0.81
C ALA A 24 -1.10 -4.60 -0.62
N ALA A 25 -0.21 -4.77 -1.60
CA ALA A 25 0.88 -5.74 -1.53
C ALA A 25 1.80 -5.48 -0.33
N TYR A 26 2.11 -4.20 -0.05
CA TYR A 26 2.91 -3.83 1.11
C TYR A 26 2.20 -4.11 2.43
N ILE A 27 0.89 -3.85 2.53
CA ILE A 27 0.12 -4.10 3.76
C ILE A 27 -0.03 -5.59 4.02
N SER A 28 -0.35 -6.39 2.99
CA SER A 28 -0.49 -7.84 3.14
C SER A 28 0.85 -8.58 3.20
N GLY A 29 1.95 -7.93 2.81
CA GLY A 29 3.26 -8.59 2.73
C GLY A 29 3.30 -9.64 1.63
N GLU A 30 2.56 -9.41 0.54
CA GLU A 30 2.42 -10.37 -0.54
C GLU A 30 3.07 -9.88 -1.83
N LYS A 31 3.10 -10.78 -2.81
CA LYS A 31 3.48 -10.49 -4.17
C LYS A 31 2.23 -10.28 -5.02
N ILE A 32 1.90 -9.04 -5.33
CA ILE A 32 0.73 -8.69 -6.14
C ILE A 32 1.17 -8.02 -7.43
N LYS A 33 0.65 -8.51 -8.56
CA LYS A 33 0.85 -7.90 -9.87
C LYS A 33 -0.23 -6.85 -10.12
N ASN A 34 0.21 -5.64 -10.47
CA ASN A 34 -0.65 -4.61 -11.00
C ASN A 34 -0.82 -4.83 -12.50
N GLU A 35 -2.02 -5.26 -12.93
CA GLU A 35 -2.30 -5.59 -14.33
C GLU A 35 -2.30 -4.37 -15.25
N TRP A 36 -2.64 -3.19 -14.71
CA TRP A 36 -2.68 -1.95 -15.48
C TRP A 36 -1.29 -1.51 -15.96
N ASP A 37 -0.30 -1.62 -15.09
CA ASP A 37 1.08 -1.20 -15.36
C ASP A 37 2.00 -2.39 -15.71
N GLY A 38 1.50 -3.62 -15.56
CA GLY A 38 2.29 -4.86 -15.65
C GLY A 38 3.29 -5.07 -14.51
N VAL A 39 3.45 -4.10 -13.61
CA VAL A 39 4.44 -4.10 -12.52
C VAL A 39 4.03 -5.07 -11.42
N THR A 40 4.97 -5.92 -10.99
CA THR A 40 4.76 -6.80 -9.83
C THR A 40 5.39 -6.19 -8.59
N HIS A 41 4.57 -5.97 -7.57
CA HIS A 41 4.98 -5.48 -6.27
C HIS A 41 5.18 -6.70 -5.35
N ASP A 42 6.44 -7.03 -5.06
CA ASP A 42 6.81 -8.15 -4.20
C ASP A 42 7.28 -7.63 -2.84
N TYR A 43 6.41 -7.75 -1.83
CA TYR A 43 6.70 -7.36 -0.45
C TYR A 43 6.70 -8.57 0.50
N THR A 44 6.95 -9.77 -0.01
CA THR A 44 7.05 -11.01 0.79
C THR A 44 8.18 -11.02 1.82
N ARG A 45 9.15 -10.12 1.68
CA ARG A 45 10.28 -9.95 2.60
C ARG A 45 10.23 -8.62 3.35
N LYS A 46 9.05 -8.01 3.41
CA LYS A 46 8.80 -6.83 4.23
C LYS A 46 9.00 -7.15 5.71
#